data_AF-A0A662KQS9-F1
#
_entry.id   AF-A0A662KQS9-F1
#
_cell.length_a   1.000
_cell.length_b   1.000
_cell.length_c   1.000
_cell.angle_alpha   90.00
_cell.angle_beta   90.00
_cell.angle_gamma   90.00
#
_symmetry.space_group_name_H-M   'P 1'
#
loop_
_entity.id
_entity.type
_entity.pdbx_description
1 polymer ?
#
loop_
_entity_poly.entity_id
_entity_poly.type
_entity_poly.pdbx_seq_one_letter_code
_entity_poly.pdbx_strand_id
1 'polypeptide(L)' 'MVSTLLGVMFLIASITGIKFFLSPKGKATTLHTAAGFLIMALVSIHFILNYKMLISELKILFRKGDKHHV' A
#
# COMPACT_ATOMS: atom_id res chain seq x y z
N MET A 1 -7.02 1.95 -13.59
CA MET A 1 -8.19 1.71 -12.72
C MET A 1 -7.79 1.18 -11.35
N VAL A 2 -7.11 0.01 -11.24
CA VAL A 2 -6.70 -0.57 -9.94
C VAL A 2 -5.80 0.37 -9.12
N SER A 3 -4.82 1.02 -9.75
CA SER A 3 -3.91 1.96 -9.05
C SER A 3 -4.65 3.18 -8.49
N THR A 4 -5.59 3.75 -9.25
CA THR A 4 -6.42 4.88 -8.79
C THR A 4 -7.31 4.48 -7.62
N LEU A 5 -7.93 3.30 -7.70
CA LEU A 5 -8.75 2.76 -6.60
C LEU A 5 -7.90 2.51 -5.34
N LEU A 6 -6.71 1.95 -5.49
CA LEU A 6 -5.77 1.75 -4.40
C LEU A 6 -5.41 3.08 -3.72
N GLY A 7 -5.16 4.12 -4.51
CA GLY A 7 -4.93 5.48 -4.00
C GLY A 7 -6.11 6.05 -3.20
N VAL A 8 -7.33 5.90 -3.70
CA VAL A 8 -8.55 6.32 -2.98
C VAL A 8 -8.70 5.58 -1.65
N MET A 9 -8.48 4.26 -1.65
CA MET A 9 -8.58 3.46 -0.43
C MET A 9 -7.51 3.83 0.59
N PHE A 10 -6.28 4.11 0.13
CA PHE A 10 -5.21 4.60 0.98
C PHE A 10 -5.55 5.93 1.66
N LEU A 11 -6.19 6.87 0.95
CA LEU A 11 -6.67 8.13 1.54
C LEU A 11 -7.72 7.88 2.63
N ILE A 12 -8.69 7.01 2.38
CA ILE A 12 -9.73 6.64 3.37
C ILE A 12 -9.08 6.01 4.61
N ALA A 13 -8.16 5.06 4.42
CA ALA A 13 -7.42 4.43 5.52
C ALA A 13 -6.59 5.44 6.31
N SER A 14 -5.94 6.39 5.63
CA SER A 14 -5.14 7.44 6.28
C SER A 14 -6.01 8.36 7.16
N ILE A 15 -7.12 8.86 6.61
CA ILE A 15 -8.06 9.73 7.35
C ILE A 15 -8.67 8.99 8.55
N THR A 16 -9.11 7.75 8.35
CA THR A 16 -9.67 6.93 9.44
C THR A 16 -8.62 6.57 10.49
N GLY A 17 -7.37 6.35 10.10
CA GLY A 17 -6.24 6.09 10.99
C GLY A 17 -5.88 7.30 11.85
N ILE A 18 -5.81 8.50 11.25
CA ILE A 18 -5.60 9.77 11.99
C ILE A 18 -6.75 9.99 12.99
N LYS A 19 -7.99 9.79 12.54
CA LYS A 19 -9.17 9.93 13.42
C LYS A 19 -9.15 8.93 14.57
N PHE A 20 -8.75 7.69 14.31
CA PHE A 20 -8.60 6.66 15.34
C PHE A 20 -7.49 7.00 16.33
N PHE A 21 -6.35 7.51 15.85
CA PHE A 21 -5.24 7.96 16.69
C PHE A 21 -5.66 9.11 17.63
N LEU A 22 -6.43 10.09 17.12
CA LEU A 22 -6.90 11.23 17.92
C LEU A 22 -8.10 10.90 18.83
N SER A 23 -8.94 9.95 18.43
CA SER A 23 -10.10 9.52 19.22
C SER A 23 -10.38 8.04 19.02
N PRO A 24 -9.89 7.17 19.93
CA PRO A 24 -10.12 5.73 19.85
C PRO A 24 -11.56 5.40 20.27
N LYS A 25 -12.54 5.75 19.44
CA LYS A 25 -13.95 5.35 19.57
C LYS A 25 -14.27 4.28 18.52
N GLY A 26 -14.86 3.16 18.96
CA GLY A 26 -14.86 1.87 18.26
C GLY A 26 -15.41 1.81 16.82
N LYS A 27 -16.18 2.79 16.33
CA LYS A 27 -16.70 2.78 14.94
C LYS A 27 -15.64 3.18 13.89
N ALA A 28 -14.69 4.05 14.24
CA ALA A 28 -13.61 4.43 13.32
C ALA A 28 -12.65 3.25 13.09
N THR A 29 -12.49 2.41 14.10
CA THR A 29 -11.63 1.21 14.09
C THR A 29 -12.11 0.18 13.07
N THR A 30 -13.41 -0.13 13.02
CA THR A 30 -13.94 -1.13 12.06
C THR A 30 -13.72 -0.71 10.61
N LEU A 31 -13.99 0.55 10.27
CA LEU A 31 -13.79 1.07 8.91
C LEU A 31 -12.31 1.09 8.51
N HIS A 32 -11.43 1.51 9.42
CA HIS A 32 -10.00 1.51 9.18
C HIS A 32 -9.48 0.09 8.92
N THR A 33 -9.87 -0.88 9.76
CA THR A 33 -9.50 -2.28 9.60
C THR A 33 -9.99 -2.86 8.28
N ALA A 34 -11.26 -2.63 7.92
CA ALA A 34 -11.82 -3.12 6.66
C ALA A 34 -11.11 -2.50 5.43
N ALA A 35 -10.84 -1.19 5.46
CA ALA A 35 -10.08 -0.52 4.41
C ALA A 35 -8.65 -1.07 4.30
N GLY A 36 -7.99 -1.35 5.42
CA GLY A 36 -6.66 -1.97 5.44
C GLY A 36 -6.62 -3.35 4.76
N PHE A 37 -7.60 -4.22 5.03
CA PHE A 37 -7.71 -5.52 4.35
C PHE A 37 -7.93 -5.36 2.84
N LEU A 38 -8.78 -4.41 2.44
CA LEU A 38 -9.04 -4.14 1.02
C LEU A 38 -7.78 -3.61 0.31
N ILE A 39 -7.01 -2.73 0.95
CA ILE A 39 -5.74 -2.22 0.46
C ILE A 39 -4.75 -3.38 0.24
N MET A 40 -4.61 -4.30 1.20
CA MET A 40 -3.72 -5.46 1.06
C MET A 40 -4.06 -6.33 -0.16
N ALA A 41 -5.34 -6.60 -0.39
CA ALA A 41 -5.79 -7.32 -1.58
C ALA A 41 -5.49 -6.54 -2.87
N LEU A 42 -5.81 -5.23 -2.90
CA LEU A 42 -5.58 -4.38 -4.07
C LEU A 42 -4.09 -4.19 -4.40
N VAL A 43 -3.22 -4.08 -3.39
CA VAL A 43 -1.75 -4.02 -3.57
C VAL A 43 -1.26 -5.31 -4.21
N SER A 44 -1.73 -6.46 -3.72
CA SER A 44 -1.34 -7.77 -4.27
C SER A 44 -1.74 -7.90 -5.74
N ILE A 45 -2.99 -7.55 -6.07
CA ILE A 45 -3.48 -7.51 -7.45
C ILE A 45 -2.69 -6.50 -8.28
N HIS A 46 -2.42 -5.31 -7.75
CA HIS A 46 -1.65 -4.29 -8.44
C HIS A 46 -0.25 -4.79 -8.81
N PHE A 47 0.46 -5.45 -7.89
CA PHE A 47 1.76 -6.03 -8.17
C PHE A 47 1.70 -7.19 -9.17
N ILE A 48 0.71 -8.07 -9.08
CA ILE A 48 0.54 -9.17 -10.05
C ILE A 48 0.30 -8.61 -11.46
N LEU A 49 -0.59 -7.62 -11.61
CA LEU A 49 -0.89 -7.02 -12.90
C LEU A 49 0.30 -6.23 -13.48
N ASN A 50 1.15 -5.66 -12.61
CA ASN A 50 2.30 -4.85 -12.99
C ASN A 50 3.63 -5.55 -12.74
N TYR A 51 3.66 -6.90 -12.72
CA TYR A 51 4.82 -7.67 -12.29
C TYR A 51 6.09 -7.36 -13.10
N LYS A 52 5.95 -7.07 -14.41
CA LYS A 52 7.10 -6.71 -15.27
C LYS A 52 7.78 -5.43 -14.80
N MET A 53 6.99 -4.42 -14.41
CA MET A 53 7.50 -3.17 -13.86
C MET A 53 8.17 -3.41 -12.51
N LEU A 54 7.51 -4.17 -11.63
CA LEU A 54 8.05 -4.54 -10.32
C LEU A 54 9.42 -5.25 -10.43
N ILE A 55 9.53 -6.25 -11.29
CA ILE A 55 10.80 -6.96 -11.52
C ILE A 55 11.86 -6.03 -12.11
N SER A 56 11.48 -5.11 -13.01
CA SER A 56 12.40 -4.11 -13.57
C SER A 56 12.96 -3.19 -12.49
N GLU A 57 12.11 -2.65 -11.62
CA GLU A 57 12.52 -1.79 -10.51
C GLU A 57 13.37 -2.54 -9.48
N LEU A 58 12.95 -3.75 -9.09
CA LEU A 58 13.74 -4.61 -8.19
C LEU A 58 15.11 -4.90 -8.76
N LYS A 59 15.20 -5.23 -10.05
CA LYS A 59 16.49 -5.47 -10.73
C LYS A 59 17.39 -4.24 -10.68
N ILE A 60 16.86 -3.04 -10.83
CA ILE A 60 17.63 -1.79 -10.72
C ILE A 60 18.14 -1.61 -9.28
N LEU A 61 17.28 -1.83 -8.28
CA LEU A 61 17.63 -1.70 -6.86
C LEU A 61 18.73 -2.69 -6.46
N PHE A 62 18.59 -3.97 -6.81
CA PHE A 62 19.60 -5.00 -6.51
C PHE A 62 20.91 -4.78 -7.29
N ARG A 63 20.85 -4.34 -8.55
CA ARG A 63 22.06 -4.01 -9.33
C ARG A 63 22.80 -2.79 -8.77
N LYS A 64 22.11 -1.89 -8.08
CA LYS A 64 22.74 -0.72 -7.42
C LYS A 64 23.39 -1.10 -6.09
N GLY A 65 22.84 -2.09 -5.37
CA GLY A 65 23.45 -2.64 -4.16
C GLY A 65 24.81 -3.30 -4.40
N ASP A 66 24.99 -3.97 -5.54
CA ASP A 66 26.24 -4.63 -5.94
C ASP A 66 27.43 -3.63 -6.12
N LYS A 67 27.13 -2.38 -6.48
CA LYS A 67 28.15 -1.33 -6.70
C LYS A 67 28.60 -0.60 -5.43
N HIS A 68 28.12 -1.01 -4.26
CA HIS A 68 28.54 -0.48 -2.96
C HIS A 68 29.22 -1.54 -2.09
N HIS A 69 29.76 -2.59 -2.71
CA HIS A 69 30.82 -3.40 -2.14
C HIS A 69 32.17 -2.80 -2.57
N VAL A 70 32.62 -1.77 -1.84
CA VAL A 70 34.02 -1.30 -1.85
C VAL A 70 34.50 -1.22 -0.42
#